data_AF-A0A4V3RZ22-F1
#
_entry.id   AF-A0A4V3RZ22-F1
#
_cell.length_a   1.000
_cell.length_b   1.000
_cell.length_c   1.000
_cell.angle_alpha   90.00
_cell.angle_beta   90.00
_cell.angle_gamma   90.00
#
_symmetry.space_group_name_H-M   'P 1'
#
loop_
_entity.id
_entity.type
_entity.pdbx_description
1 polymer ?
#
loop_
_entity_poly.entity_id
_entity_poly.type
_entity_poly.pdbx_seq_one_letter_code
_entity_poly.pdbx_strand_id
1 'polypeptide(L)'
;MQIFGMRKKGKPIIKCDKCNRIINKEKPKWKKVGDIEYYYLKCPRCKAVYTISATDTALRQDIKRFEEMTAKAQGRKPTEKEIQEAQELLQANVARNREIKAQYPLEIKP
;
A
#
# COMPACT_ATOMS: atom_id res chain seq x y z
N MET A 1 -33.21 15.72 -23.07
CA MET A 1 -33.00 14.66 -22.06
C MET A 1 -32.18 13.54 -22.68
N GLN A 2 -30.91 13.38 -22.29
CA GLN A 2 -30.11 12.20 -22.66
C GLN A 2 -29.31 11.72 -21.44
N ILE A 3 -30.01 10.87 -20.67
CA ILE A 3 -29.56 9.64 -20.01
C ILE A 3 -28.07 9.58 -19.62
N PHE A 4 -27.85 9.78 -18.31
CA PHE A 4 -26.64 9.43 -17.59
C PHE A 4 -26.24 7.97 -17.88
N GLY A 5 -25.21 7.79 -18.70
CA GLY A 5 -24.54 6.50 -18.86
C GLY A 5 -23.88 6.11 -17.54
N MET A 6 -24.55 5.28 -16.75
CA MET A 6 -23.98 4.57 -15.62
C MET A 6 -22.77 3.75 -16.12
N ARG A 7 -21.56 4.30 -15.97
CA ARG A 7 -20.32 3.56 -16.19
C ARG A 7 -20.30 2.41 -15.20
N LYS A 8 -20.36 1.17 -15.70
CA LYS A 8 -19.96 -0.03 -14.93
C LYS A 8 -18.67 0.34 -14.20
N LYS A 9 -18.63 0.22 -12.86
CA LYS A 9 -17.43 0.47 -12.04
C LYS A 9 -16.33 -0.52 -12.45
N GLY A 10 -15.67 -0.24 -13.57
CA GLY A 10 -14.58 -1.03 -14.12
C GLY A 10 -13.43 -1.02 -13.13
N LYS A 11 -12.69 -2.13 -13.06
CA LYS A 11 -11.49 -2.23 -12.22
C LYS A 11 -10.59 -1.02 -12.49
N PRO A 12 -10.02 -0.38 -11.45
CA PRO A 12 -9.16 0.77 -11.63
C PRO A 12 -8.03 0.42 -12.60
N ILE A 13 -7.90 1.19 -13.67
CA ILE A 13 -6.88 1.00 -14.69
C ILE A 13 -5.62 1.73 -14.20
N ILE A 14 -4.57 0.96 -13.88
CA ILE A 14 -3.28 1.53 -13.51
C ILE A 14 -2.57 1.95 -14.80
N LYS A 15 -2.17 3.21 -14.91
CA LYS A 15 -1.44 3.75 -16.07
C LYS A 15 -0.05 4.19 -15.65
N CYS A 16 0.96 3.76 -16.39
CA CYS A 16 2.33 4.26 -16.25
C CYS A 16 2.38 5.74 -16.61
N ASP A 17 2.84 6.60 -15.71
CA ASP A 17 3.05 8.03 -15.97
C ASP A 17 4.15 8.29 -17.01
N LYS A 18 5.23 7.48 -17.02
CA LYS A 18 6.37 7.68 -17.93
C LYS A 18 6.10 7.29 -19.39
N CYS A 19 5.42 6.15 -19.63
CA CYS A 19 5.20 5.64 -20.99
C CYS A 19 3.72 5.50 -21.37
N ASN A 20 2.81 5.95 -20.51
CA ASN A 20 1.36 5.91 -20.72
C ASN A 20 0.76 4.50 -20.91
N ARG A 21 1.56 3.44 -20.73
CA ARG A 21 1.11 2.05 -20.85
C ARG A 21 0.19 1.68 -19.70
N ILE A 22 -0.90 0.99 -20.04
CA ILE A 22 -1.80 0.38 -19.07
C ILE A 22 -1.14 -0.85 -18.43
N ILE A 23 -1.11 -0.89 -17.09
CA ILE A 23 -0.54 -1.94 -16.24
C ILE A 23 -1.69 -2.69 -15.55
N ASN A 24 -2.51 -3.42 -16.33
CA ASN A 24 -3.67 -4.15 -15.78
C ASN A 24 -3.38 -5.58 -15.34
N LYS A 25 -2.24 -6.16 -15.75
CA LYS A 25 -1.92 -7.59 -15.55
C LYS A 25 -0.64 -7.82 -14.73
N GLU A 26 0.15 -6.78 -14.46
CA GLU A 26 1.40 -6.94 -13.72
C GLU A 26 1.09 -7.07 -12.22
N LYS A 27 1.60 -8.12 -11.60
CA LYS A 27 1.52 -8.28 -10.15
C LYS A 27 2.64 -7.46 -9.50
N PRO A 28 2.37 -6.76 -8.39
CA PRO A 28 3.45 -6.15 -7.64
C PRO A 28 4.39 -7.23 -7.09
N LYS A 29 5.65 -6.85 -6.94
CA LYS A 29 6.75 -7.70 -6.53
C LYS A 29 7.27 -7.24 -5.19
N TRP A 30 8.00 -8.14 -4.56
CA TRP A 30 8.56 -7.93 -3.25
C TRP A 30 10.08 -7.95 -3.32
N LYS A 31 10.74 -7.05 -2.60
CA LYS A 31 12.21 -7.00 -2.51
C LYS A 31 12.63 -6.54 -1.12
N LYS A 32 13.60 -7.22 -0.54
CA LYS A 32 14.24 -6.84 0.71
C LYS A 32 15.59 -6.20 0.43
N VAL A 33 15.87 -5.06 1.06
CA VAL A 33 17.16 -4.36 1.00
C VAL A 33 17.54 -4.00 2.44
N GLY A 34 18.53 -4.72 2.99
CA GLY A 34 18.83 -4.64 4.41
C GLY A 34 17.61 -5.02 5.25
N ASP A 35 17.22 -4.12 6.16
CA ASP A 35 16.07 -4.31 7.06
C ASP A 35 14.73 -3.84 6.47
N ILE A 36 14.76 -3.17 5.31
CA ILE A 36 13.57 -2.62 4.68
C ILE A 36 13.04 -3.60 3.63
N GLU A 37 11.74 -3.83 3.68
CA GLU A 37 11.02 -4.65 2.74
C GLU A 37 10.10 -3.78 1.90
N TYR A 38 10.22 -3.93 0.59
CA TYR A 38 9.53 -3.11 -0.39
C TYR A 38 8.53 -3.95 -1.16
N TYR A 39 7.31 -3.43 -1.26
CA TYR A 39 6.33 -3.89 -2.22
C TYR A 39 6.24 -2.86 -3.35
N TYR A 40 6.51 -3.28 -4.59
CA TYR A 40 6.64 -2.37 -5.71
C TYR A 40 6.07 -2.94 -7.00
N LEU A 41 5.70 -2.06 -7.92
CA LEU A 41 5.23 -2.41 -9.25
C LEU A 41 6.27 -1.96 -10.28
N LYS A 42 6.62 -2.82 -11.24
CA LYS A 42 7.51 -2.46 -12.36
C LYS A 42 6.69 -2.33 -13.63
N CYS A 43 6.82 -1.24 -14.37
CA CYS A 43 6.20 -1.11 -15.68
C CYS A 43 6.78 -2.16 -16.64
N PRO A 44 5.96 -2.98 -17.31
CA PRO A 44 6.46 -4.01 -18.20
C PRO A 44 7.19 -3.43 -19.43
N ARG A 45 6.83 -2.21 -19.86
CA ARG A 45 7.39 -1.53 -21.04
C ARG A 45 8.66 -0.75 -20.72
N CYS A 46 8.56 0.37 -20.01
CA CYS A 46 9.69 1.26 -19.74
C CYS A 46 10.49 0.91 -18.48
N LYS A 47 10.14 -0.19 -17.80
CA LYS A 47 10.84 -0.68 -16.61
C LYS A 47 10.84 0.27 -15.40
N ALA A 48 10.09 1.38 -15.46
CA ALA A 48 9.86 2.28 -14.33
C ALA A 48 9.35 1.54 -13.10
N VAL A 49 9.85 1.89 -11.92
CA VAL A 49 9.53 1.23 -10.65
C VAL A 49 8.71 2.18 -9.78
N TYR A 50 7.62 1.66 -9.24
CA TYR A 50 6.70 2.38 -8.36
C TYR A 50 6.61 1.65 -7.03
N THR A 51 7.13 2.24 -5.97
CA THR A 51 7.03 1.68 -4.62
C THR A 51 5.61 1.89 -4.08
N ILE A 52 4.91 0.78 -3.83
CA ILE A 52 3.58 0.76 -3.22
C ILE A 52 3.76 1.02 -1.73
N SER A 53 4.47 0.12 -1.04
CA SER A 53 4.80 0.24 0.38
C SER A 53 6.27 -0.11 0.64
N ALA A 54 6.82 0.49 1.69
CA ALA A 54 8.12 0.13 2.26
C ALA A 54 7.97 -0.01 3.78
N THR A 55 8.44 -1.11 4.35
CA THR A 55 8.30 -1.39 5.79
C THR A 55 9.64 -1.81 6.40
N ASP A 56 9.92 -1.28 7.59
CA ASP A 56 11.02 -1.74 8.44
C ASP A 56 10.50 -2.76 9.47
N THR A 57 11.40 -3.34 10.26
CA THR A 57 11.04 -4.39 11.22
C THR A 57 10.07 -3.90 12.29
N ALA A 58 10.24 -2.66 12.78
CA ALA A 58 9.36 -2.07 13.77
C ALA A 58 7.94 -1.86 13.20
N LEU A 59 7.83 -1.27 12.01
CA LEU A 59 6.55 -1.06 11.34
C LEU A 59 5.82 -2.38 11.04
N ARG A 60 6.56 -3.46 10.73
CA ARG A 60 5.96 -4.79 10.58
C ARG A 60 5.34 -5.32 11.88
N GLN A 61 5.99 -5.07 13.03
CA GLN A 61 5.44 -5.44 14.33
C GLN A 61 4.19 -4.62 14.67
N ASP A 62 4.21 -3.32 14.37
CA ASP A 62 3.06 -2.45 14.61
C ASP A 62 1.85 -2.78 13.72
N ILE A 63 2.10 -3.15 12.45
CA ILE A 63 1.05 -3.66 11.55
C ILE A 63 0.46 -4.95 12.11
N LYS A 64 1.30 -5.88 12.58
CA LYS A 64 0.82 -7.13 13.19
C LYS A 64 -0.02 -6.86 14.44
N ARG A 65 0.39 -5.93 15.30
CA ARG A 65 -0.39 -5.52 16.47
C ARG A 65 -1.76 -4.95 16.06
N PHE A 66 -1.80 -4.10 15.03
CA PHE A 66 -3.06 -3.58 14.49
C PHE A 66 -3.98 -4.69 13.97
N GLU A 67 -3.43 -5.66 13.20
CA GLU A 67 -4.18 -6.81 12.72
C GLU A 67 -4.75 -7.67 13.85
N GLU A 68 -3.98 -7.90 14.92
CA GLU A 68 -4.45 -8.64 16.09
C GLU A 68 -5.58 -7.90 16.84
N MET A 69 -5.49 -6.58 16.99
CA MET A 69 -6.55 -5.77 17.61
C MET A 69 -7.84 -5.81 16.79
N THR A 70 -7.72 -5.64 15.47
CA THR A 70 -8.88 -5.67 14.56
C THR A 70 -9.49 -7.07 14.45
N ALA A 71 -8.68 -8.13 14.46
CA ALA A 71 -9.18 -9.51 14.47
C ALA A 71 -9.96 -9.83 15.76
N LYS A 72 -9.46 -9.41 16.94
CA LYS A 72 -10.19 -9.54 18.22
C LYS A 72 -11.53 -8.81 18.21
N ALA A 73 -11.63 -7.72 17.46
CA ALA A 73 -12.85 -6.93 17.28
C ALA A 73 -13.81 -7.48 16.20
N GLN A 74 -13.42 -8.46 15.38
CA GLN A 74 -14.34 -9.04 14.38
C GLN A 74 -15.41 -9.94 15.03
N GLY A 75 -15.18 -10.43 16.25
CA GLY A 75 -16.11 -11.28 17.01
C GLY A 75 -16.94 -10.56 18.07
N ARG A 76 -16.72 -9.26 18.31
CA ARG A 76 -17.46 -8.45 19.30
C ARG A 76 -17.50 -6.99 18.88
N LYS A 77 -18.45 -6.19 19.35
CA LYS A 77 -18.37 -4.75 19.14
C LYS A 77 -17.12 -4.20 19.85
N PRO A 78 -16.16 -3.60 19.12
CA PRO A 78 -15.02 -2.95 19.74
C PRO A 78 -15.49 -1.75 20.57
N THR A 79 -14.79 -1.50 21.68
CA THR A 79 -15.03 -0.32 22.51
C THR A 79 -14.49 0.93 21.83
N GLU A 80 -15.01 2.10 22.21
CA GLU A 80 -14.58 3.38 21.63
C GLU A 80 -13.07 3.65 21.84
N LYS A 81 -12.53 3.24 22.99
CA LYS A 81 -11.09 3.28 23.27
C LYS A 81 -10.27 2.41 22.32
N GLU A 82 -10.73 1.21 22.01
CA GLU A 82 -10.05 0.29 21.08
C GLU A 82 -10.09 0.81 19.64
N ILE A 83 -11.21 1.44 19.24
CA ILE A 83 -11.32 2.11 17.94
C ILE A 83 -10.32 3.25 17.85
N GLN A 84 -10.21 4.06 18.90
CA GLN A 84 -9.29 5.18 18.95
C GLN A 84 -7.83 4.73 18.90
N GLU A 85 -7.45 3.74 19.73
CA GLU A 85 -6.08 3.17 19.72
C GLU A 85 -5.74 2.56 18.35
N ALA A 86 -6.67 1.83 17.73
CA ALA A 86 -6.48 1.28 16.39
C ALA A 86 -6.29 2.37 15.33
N GLN A 87 -7.04 3.47 15.43
CA GLN A 87 -6.96 4.58 14.49
C GLN A 87 -5.63 5.34 14.64
N GLU A 88 -5.18 5.59 15.87
CA GLU A 88 -3.88 6.22 16.15
C GLU A 88 -2.73 5.35 15.62
N LEU A 89 -2.78 4.04 15.88
CA LEU A 89 -1.78 3.09 15.39
C LEU A 89 -1.75 3.03 13.85
N LEU A 90 -2.92 3.05 13.21
CA LEU A 90 -3.00 3.10 11.75
C LEU A 90 -2.39 4.39 11.18
N GLN A 91 -2.65 5.54 11.82
CA GLN A 91 -2.07 6.82 11.40
C GLN A 91 -0.54 6.82 11.55
N ALA A 92 -0.03 6.33 12.68
CA ALA A 92 1.41 6.17 12.90
C ALA A 92 2.06 5.26 11.86
N ASN A 93 1.43 4.12 11.55
CA ASN A 93 1.93 3.18 10.55
C ASN A 93 2.00 3.80 9.15
N VAL A 94 0.97 4.57 8.76
CA VAL A 94 0.94 5.27 7.47
C VAL A 94 2.01 6.37 7.41
N ALA A 95 2.21 7.12 8.50
CA ALA A 95 3.24 8.14 8.59
C ALA A 95 4.64 7.52 8.45
N ARG A 96 4.92 6.46 9.22
CA ARG A 96 6.19 5.73 9.16
C ARG A 96 6.45 5.14 7.79
N ASN A 97 5.43 4.60 7.13
CA ASN A 97 5.55 4.10 5.75
C ASN A 97 6.01 5.20 4.79
N ARG A 98 5.42 6.40 4.89
CA ARG A 98 5.78 7.55 4.05
C ARG A 98 7.20 8.01 4.31
N GLU A 99 7.62 8.06 5.58
CA GLU A 99 9.00 8.40 5.96
C GLU A 99 10.01 7.43 5.36
N ILE A 100 9.79 6.12 5.49
CA ILE A 100 10.68 5.09 4.95
C ILE A 100 10.79 5.22 3.43
N LYS A 101 9.65 5.46 2.74
CA LYS A 101 9.65 5.66 1.28
C LYS A 101 10.42 6.91 0.85
N ALA A 102 10.40 7.97 1.65
CA ALA A 102 11.10 9.21 1.35
C ALA A 102 12.61 9.11 1.64
N GLN A 103 12.98 8.48 2.76
CA GLN A 103 14.38 8.33 3.19
C GLN A 103 15.12 7.25 2.39
N TYR A 104 14.44 6.16 2.05
CA TYR A 104 15.05 5.00 1.39
C TYR A 104 14.28 4.66 0.11
N PRO A 105 14.41 5.47 -0.95
CA PRO A 105 13.77 5.20 -2.22
C PRO A 105 14.30 3.89 -2.82
N LEU A 106 13.40 3.09 -3.39
CA LEU A 106 13.78 1.81 -3.96
C LEU A 106 14.49 2.02 -5.30
N GLU A 107 15.81 1.88 -5.29
CA GLU A 107 16.61 1.88 -6.51
C GLU A 107 16.65 0.46 -7.11
N ILE A 108 16.05 0.32 -8.29
CA ILE A 108 16.21 -0.88 -9.12
C ILE A 108 16.82 -0.42 -10.43
N LYS A 109 18.06 -0.88 -10.68
CA LYS A 109 18.71 -0.66 -11.97
C LYS A 109 17.82 -1.24 -13.08
N PRO A 110 17.62 -0.51 -14.21
CA PRO A 110 16.70 -0.87 -15.29
C PRO A 110 16.78 -2.33 -15.75
#